data_AF-A0A8H5QDM3-F1
#
_entry.id   AF-A0A8H5QDM3-F1
#
_cell.length_a   1.000
_cell.length_b   1.000
_cell.length_c   1.000
_cell.angle_alpha   90.00
_cell.angle_beta   90.00
_cell.angle_gamma   90.00
#
_symmetry.space_group_name_H-M   'P 1'
#
loop_
_entity.id
_entity.type
_entity.pdbx_description
1 polymer ?
#
loop_
_entity_poly.entity_id
_entity_poly.type
_entity_poly.pdbx_seq_one_letter_code
_entity_poly.pdbx_strand_id
1 'polypeptide(L)'
;MQFSAITLFFVAAMGVVATPIDSPVKTLDARGNLDKRLDYKGTCTKSSNTCRYKGPNGRTAFKKCGTFANQKCTKDGAPCVWQSDKGVGGKITCK
;
A
#
# COMPACT_ATOMS: atom_id res chain seq x y z
N MET A 1 -27.91 47.21 -34.71
CA MET A 1 -27.14 45.98 -34.45
C MET A 1 -26.44 46.18 -33.11
N GLN A 2 -27.04 45.66 -32.04
CA GLN A 2 -26.65 45.90 -30.66
C GLN A 2 -25.55 44.89 -30.30
N PHE A 3 -24.34 45.36 -30.01
CA PHE A 3 -23.25 44.49 -29.54
C PHE A 3 -23.55 44.11 -28.09
N SER A 4 -24.15 42.93 -27.90
CA SER A 4 -24.32 42.32 -26.59
C SER A 4 -22.95 41.89 -26.06
N ALA A 5 -22.33 42.73 -25.24
CA ALA A 5 -21.12 42.40 -24.52
C ALA A 5 -21.45 41.43 -23.39
N ILE A 6 -21.12 40.16 -23.56
CA ILE A 6 -21.25 39.12 -22.52
C ILE A 6 -19.90 39.05 -21.79
N THR A 7 -19.75 39.81 -20.71
CA THR A 7 -18.64 39.65 -19.76
C THR A 7 -18.97 38.49 -18.82
N LEU A 8 -18.48 37.30 -19.12
CA LEU A 8 -18.52 36.17 -18.18
C LEU A 8 -17.27 36.19 -17.30
N PHE A 9 -17.49 36.56 -16.04
CA PHE A 9 -16.53 36.51 -14.95
C PHE A 9 -15.92 35.10 -14.81
N PHE A 10 -14.60 35.00 -14.85
CA PHE A 10 -13.86 33.82 -14.40
C PHE A 10 -13.91 33.74 -12.88
N VAL A 11 -14.81 32.91 -12.34
CA VAL A 11 -14.76 32.49 -10.94
C VAL A 11 -13.74 31.36 -10.84
N ALA A 12 -12.50 31.70 -10.50
CA ALA A 12 -11.52 30.72 -10.05
C ALA A 12 -11.92 30.27 -8.63
N ALA A 13 -12.67 29.18 -8.53
CA ALA A 13 -12.94 28.51 -7.27
C ALA A 13 -11.63 27.87 -6.76
N MET A 14 -10.85 28.61 -5.97
CA MET A 14 -9.82 28.02 -5.11
C MET A 14 -10.54 27.32 -3.96
N GLY A 15 -10.69 26.01 -4.09
CA GLY A 15 -11.50 25.25 -3.14
C GLY A 15 -11.27 23.75 -3.24
N VAL A 16 -10.03 23.30 -3.05
CA VAL A 16 -9.82 22.00 -2.39
C VAL A 16 -8.53 22.07 -1.60
N VAL A 17 -8.72 22.10 -0.29
CA VAL A 17 -7.75 21.66 0.70
C VAL A 17 -7.15 20.33 0.24
N ALA A 18 -5.85 20.29 0.03
CA ALA A 18 -5.11 19.03 -0.02
C ALA A 18 -5.15 18.45 1.39
N THR A 19 -6.25 17.79 1.75
CA THR A 19 -6.18 16.80 2.83
C THR A 19 -5.21 15.74 2.31
N PRO A 20 -4.13 15.40 3.04
CA PRO A 20 -3.35 14.24 2.69
C PRO A 20 -4.29 13.05 2.87
N ILE A 21 -4.86 12.57 1.76
CA ILE A 21 -5.36 11.22 1.73
C ILE A 21 -4.08 10.39 1.86
N ASP A 22 -3.87 9.84 3.05
CA ASP A 22 -2.97 8.72 3.29
C ASP A 22 -3.49 7.53 2.46
N SER A 23 -3.32 7.65 1.15
CA SER A 23 -3.57 6.64 0.14
C SER A 23 -2.20 6.20 -0.32
N PRO A 24 -1.87 4.91 -0.22
CA PRO A 24 -0.56 4.43 -0.62
C PRO A 24 -0.35 4.80 -2.09
N VAL A 25 0.63 5.67 -2.32
CA VAL A 25 1.12 6.05 -3.65
C VAL A 25 1.25 4.79 -4.50
N LYS A 26 0.32 4.61 -5.44
CA LYS A 26 0.41 3.56 -6.45
C LYS A 26 1.30 4.10 -7.56
N THR A 27 2.59 3.82 -7.46
CA THR A 27 3.52 3.98 -8.57
C THR A 27 3.11 2.99 -9.66
N LEU A 28 2.45 3.54 -10.69
CA LEU A 28 2.01 2.83 -11.88
C LEU A 28 3.23 2.71 -12.80
N ASP A 29 3.96 1.60 -12.71
CA ASP A 29 5.06 1.33 -13.64
C ASP A 29 4.48 1.02 -15.04
N ALA A 30 4.93 1.78 -16.04
CA ALA A 30 4.43 1.85 -17.42
C ALA A 30 4.66 0.59 -18.28
N ARG A 31 4.83 -0.59 -17.67
CA ARG A 31 5.04 -1.86 -18.37
C ARG A 31 4.23 -3.00 -17.75
N GLY A 32 2.93 -2.97 -18.01
CA GLY A 32 2.17 -4.17 -18.38
C GLY A 32 2.19 -5.38 -17.43
N ASN A 33 2.02 -5.19 -16.12
CA ASN A 33 1.55 -6.27 -15.25
C ASN A 33 0.47 -5.76 -14.30
N LEU A 34 -0.75 -5.66 -14.85
CA LEU A 34 -1.97 -5.33 -14.11
C LEU A 34 -2.49 -6.55 -13.34
N ASP A 35 -1.60 -7.23 -12.63
CA ASP A 35 -1.99 -8.25 -11.67
C ASP A 35 -1.71 -7.68 -10.29
N LYS A 36 -2.75 -7.12 -9.65
CA LYS A 36 -2.63 -6.38 -8.39
C LYS A 36 -2.10 -7.29 -7.29
N ARG A 37 -0.78 -7.43 -7.21
CA ARG A 37 -0.10 -8.03 -6.08
C ARG A 37 -0.33 -7.12 -4.88
N LEU A 38 -1.10 -7.62 -3.92
CA LEU A 38 -1.44 -6.85 -2.72
C LEU A 38 -0.31 -7.04 -1.72
N ASP A 39 0.45 -5.97 -1.51
CA ASP A 39 1.56 -5.94 -0.58
C ASP A 39 1.10 -5.41 0.78
N TYR A 40 1.14 -6.27 1.79
CA TYR A 40 0.78 -5.97 3.15
C TYR A 40 2.03 -5.81 3.99
N LYS A 41 2.32 -4.56 4.36
CA LYS A 41 3.45 -4.21 5.22
C LYS A 41 3.12 -4.49 6.69
N GLY A 42 4.11 -4.98 7.41
CA GLY A 42 3.99 -5.37 8.81
C GLY A 42 5.33 -5.34 9.53
N THR A 43 5.32 -5.82 10.75
CA THR A 43 6.51 -6.00 11.59
C THR A 43 6.64 -7.46 12.01
N CYS A 44 7.87 -7.95 12.10
CA CYS A 44 8.11 -9.32 12.53
C CYS A 44 8.58 -9.39 13.99
N THR A 45 8.33 -10.55 14.60
CA THR A 45 8.77 -10.90 15.94
C THR A 45 9.80 -12.03 15.85
N LYS A 46 10.97 -11.85 16.44
CA LYS A 46 12.10 -12.77 16.40
C LYS A 46 11.80 -14.06 17.16
N SER A 47 11.17 -13.95 18.34
CA SER A 47 10.88 -15.09 19.21
C SER A 47 9.95 -16.12 18.55
N SER A 48 8.94 -15.64 17.82
CA SER A 48 7.96 -16.49 17.14
C SER A 48 8.22 -16.65 15.64
N ASN A 49 9.20 -15.93 15.09
CA ASN A 49 9.49 -15.86 13.65
C ASN A 49 8.22 -15.60 12.81
N THR A 50 7.37 -14.69 13.29
CA THR A 50 6.10 -14.34 12.62
C THR A 50 6.08 -12.88 12.20
N CYS A 51 5.50 -12.63 11.03
CA CYS A 51 5.16 -11.31 10.52
C CYS A 51 3.72 -10.98 10.90
N ARG A 52 3.54 -9.85 11.58
CA ARG A 52 2.25 -9.26 11.92
C ARG A 52 1.93 -8.15 10.93
N TYR A 53 0.84 -8.29 10.19
CA TYR A 53 0.39 -7.30 9.20
C TYR A 53 -1.11 -7.07 9.31
N LYS A 54 -1.60 -5.95 8.77
CA LYS A 54 -3.04 -5.71 8.61
C LYS A 54 -3.49 -6.28 7.28
N GLY A 55 -4.45 -7.19 7.29
CA GLY A 55 -5.03 -7.79 6.09
C GLY A 55 -6.01 -6.85 5.37
N PRO A 56 -6.61 -7.29 4.25
CA PRO A 56 -7.54 -6.47 3.46
C PRO A 56 -8.81 -6.09 4.21
N ASN A 57 -9.18 -6.85 5.24
CA ASN A 57 -10.30 -6.57 6.14
C ASN A 57 -9.93 -5.67 7.33
N GLY A 58 -8.72 -5.10 7.36
CA GLY A 58 -8.20 -4.29 8.46
C GLY A 58 -7.86 -5.08 9.73
N ARG A 59 -8.09 -6.40 9.75
CA ARG A 59 -7.75 -7.25 10.89
C ARG A 59 -6.26 -7.57 10.91
N THR A 60 -5.72 -7.72 12.11
CA THR A 60 -4.34 -8.18 12.28
C THR A 60 -4.27 -9.66 11.91
N ALA A 61 -3.38 -10.00 10.99
CA ALA A 61 -3.05 -11.36 10.60
C ALA A 61 -1.58 -11.65 10.94
N PHE A 62 -1.29 -12.93 11.16
CA PHE A 62 0.03 -13.42 11.48
C PHE A 62 0.45 -14.47 10.45
N LYS A 63 1.63 -14.31 9.88
CA LYS A 63 2.19 -15.28 8.93
C LYS A 63 3.62 -15.64 9.34
N LYS A 64 3.95 -16.92 9.38
CA LYS A 64 5.31 -17.37 9.65
C LYS A 64 6.25 -16.91 8.55
N CYS A 65 7.39 -16.38 8.96
CA CYS A 65 8.52 -16.07 8.09
C CYS A 65 9.22 -17.36 7.65
N GLY A 66 10.12 -17.26 6.67
CA GLY A 66 10.95 -18.38 6.26
C GLY A 66 11.87 -18.85 7.38
N THR A 67 12.39 -20.08 7.26
CA THR A 67 13.33 -20.66 8.24
C THR A 67 14.78 -20.30 7.95
N PHE A 68 15.10 -19.95 6.70
CA PHE A 68 16.44 -19.58 6.28
C PHE A 68 16.90 -18.25 6.88
N ALA A 69 18.20 -18.09 7.10
CA ALA A 69 18.78 -16.93 7.77
C ALA A 69 18.44 -15.58 7.11
N ASN A 70 18.25 -15.58 5.78
CA ASN A 70 17.89 -14.42 4.97
C ASN A 70 16.37 -14.19 4.83
N GLN A 71 15.54 -15.06 5.41
CA GLN A 71 14.08 -15.01 5.33
C GLN A 71 13.41 -15.08 6.70
N LYS A 72 14.18 -15.37 7.75
CA LYS A 72 13.73 -15.35 9.14
C LYS A 72 13.80 -13.94 9.69
N CYS A 73 12.96 -13.66 10.68
CA CYS A 73 13.02 -12.42 11.43
C CYS A 73 14.27 -12.42 12.31
N THR A 74 15.23 -11.52 12.03
CA THR A 74 16.49 -11.47 12.78
C THR A 74 16.40 -10.58 14.02
N LYS A 75 15.43 -9.66 14.03
CA LYS A 75 15.22 -8.64 15.07
C LYS A 75 13.73 -8.36 15.28
N ASP A 76 13.31 -8.23 16.53
CA ASP A 76 11.95 -7.81 16.85
C ASP A 76 11.66 -6.41 16.31
N GLY A 77 10.51 -6.25 15.67
CA GLY A 77 10.11 -5.01 15.02
C GLY A 77 10.71 -4.80 13.63
N ALA A 78 11.50 -5.74 13.10
CA ALA A 78 12.01 -5.63 11.75
C ALA A 78 10.87 -5.65 10.71
N PRO A 79 11.01 -4.93 9.59
CA PRO A 79 9.96 -4.83 8.59
C PRO A 79 9.74 -6.17 7.88
N CYS A 80 8.48 -6.51 7.68
CA CYS A 80 8.09 -7.66 6.88
C CYS A 80 7.00 -7.27 5.86
N VAL A 81 6.97 -7.98 4.73
CA VAL A 81 6.02 -7.75 3.65
C VAL A 81 5.43 -9.08 3.24
N TRP A 82 4.10 -9.18 3.32
CA TRP A 82 3.35 -10.28 2.71
C TRP A 82 2.77 -9.82 1.38
N GLN A 83 3.19 -10.47 0.30
CA GLN A 83 2.70 -10.23 -1.04
C GLN A 83 1.68 -11.32 -1.36
N SER A 84 0.40 -10.96 -1.50
CA SER A 84 -0.65 -11.91 -1.85
C SER A 84 -0.75 -12.05 -3.36
N ASP A 85 -0.67 -13.30 -3.84
CA ASP A 85 -0.85 -13.67 -5.24
C ASP A 85 -2.27 -14.27 -5.37
N LYS A 86 -3.22 -13.45 -5.85
CA LYS A 86 -4.62 -13.80 -6.18
C LYS A 86 -5.36 -14.73 -5.19
N GLY A 87 -5.15 -14.59 -3.88
CA GLY A 87 -5.98 -15.25 -2.86
C GLY A 87 -5.74 -16.75 -2.63
N VAL A 88 -4.79 -17.39 -3.33
CA VAL A 88 -4.49 -18.84 -3.18
C VAL A 88 -3.12 -19.06 -2.53
N GLY A 89 -2.24 -18.06 -2.61
CA GLY A 89 -0.90 -18.11 -2.04
C GLY A 89 -0.29 -16.72 -1.89
N GLY A 90 0.92 -16.66 -1.38
CA GLY A 90 1.64 -15.39 -1.29
C GLY A 90 3.06 -15.55 -0.77
N LYS A 91 3.94 -14.64 -1.16
CA LYS A 91 5.32 -14.60 -0.72
C LYS A 91 5.44 -13.75 0.53
N ILE A 92 6.11 -14.27 1.56
CA ILE A 92 6.47 -13.50 2.74
C ILE A 92 7.95 -13.18 2.71
N THR A 93 8.27 -11.90 2.91
CA THR A 93 9.65 -11.42 3.03
C THR A 93 9.80 -10.82 4.41
N CYS A 94 10.66 -11.43 5.24
CA CYS A 94 11.02 -10.92 6.56
C CYS A 94 12.52 -10.57 6.59
N LYS A 95 12.90 -9.61 7.42
CA LYS A 95 14.27 -9.18 7.64
C LYS A 95 14.70 -9.42 9.09
#